data_AF-A0A6A7K6Y4-F1
#
_entry.id   AF-A0A6A7K6Y4-F1
#
_cell.length_a   1.000
_cell.length_b   1.000
_cell.length_c   1.000
_cell.angle_alpha   90.00
_cell.angle_beta   90.00
_cell.angle_gamma   90.00
#
_symmetry.space_group_name_H-M   'P 1'
#
loop_
_entity.id
_entity.type
_entity.pdbx_description
1 polymer ?
#
loop_
_entity_poly.entity_id
_entity_poly.type
_entity_poly.pdbx_seq_one_letter_code
_entity_poly.pdbx_strand_id
1 'polypeptide(L)'
;MKKLLVLMLLGIFIFALAACNKPDYSGAYTGYSWKDEANGVSLEDTTEKIETTLTLDSDGIITAVDMDFLVLKDDQWIKRNDPTAVVSFDTSIEPQAVVLGDNDIEQGISMFDIKVNDTMSLFVVGVDDNGTVAYGVVDPMIRYILESKFDSNYDFSTPIGDLTINNGFVPTIRTSSGGAIKPETWEDIENTSILDISDYSHVYSVRGTYEGITNDTTVQELLELSGVSFVDGTPQPMAATYGYHSAGGWYGNYKNIEETLIGKNATDMKGLVSYTGKAYNGNDYAISVNEENFFGLNKDTVSGATNSIQKSYDTISGATVRMSRENTSFQRALVEAGIIEEDDVIKGRF
;
A
#
# COMPACT_ATOMS: atom_id res chain seq x y z
N MET A 1 -47.99 -20.80 -47.48
CA MET A 1 -46.51 -20.93 -47.46
C MET A 1 -45.77 -19.59 -47.56
N LYS A 2 -46.04 -18.72 -48.53
CA LYS A 2 -45.35 -17.40 -48.66
C LYS A 2 -45.42 -16.51 -47.41
N LYS A 3 -46.58 -16.46 -46.72
CA LYS A 3 -46.75 -15.66 -45.48
C LYS A 3 -45.95 -16.20 -44.28
N LEU A 4 -45.73 -17.52 -44.22
CA LEU A 4 -44.96 -18.16 -43.15
C LEU A 4 -43.45 -17.90 -43.32
N LEU A 5 -42.99 -17.91 -44.59
CA LEU A 5 -41.60 -17.63 -44.95
C LEU A 5 -41.20 -16.17 -44.63
N VAL A 6 -42.10 -15.22 -44.90
CA VAL A 6 -41.89 -13.79 -44.58
C VAL A 6 -41.83 -13.56 -43.07
N LEU A 7 -42.66 -14.25 -42.29
CA LEU A 7 -42.63 -14.18 -40.82
C LEU A 7 -41.34 -14.76 -40.22
N MET A 8 -40.83 -15.87 -40.76
CA MET A 8 -39.53 -16.41 -40.34
C MET A 8 -38.37 -15.48 -40.71
N LEU A 9 -38.38 -14.90 -41.92
CA LEU A 9 -37.37 -13.92 -42.34
C LEU A 9 -37.39 -12.66 -41.49
N LEU A 10 -38.58 -12.15 -41.14
CA LEU A 10 -38.73 -11.01 -40.23
C LEU A 10 -38.23 -11.34 -38.82
N GLY A 11 -38.53 -12.55 -38.33
CA GLY A 11 -38.02 -13.05 -37.05
C GLY A 11 -36.50 -13.13 -37.03
N ILE A 12 -35.88 -13.72 -38.06
CA ILE A 12 -34.42 -13.78 -38.20
C ILE A 12 -33.81 -12.39 -38.29
N PHE A 13 -34.46 -11.44 -38.98
CA PHE A 13 -33.99 -10.06 -39.09
C PHE A 13 -34.07 -9.31 -37.76
N ILE A 14 -35.14 -9.53 -36.97
CA ILE A 14 -35.28 -8.94 -35.63
C ILE A 14 -34.28 -9.56 -34.65
N PHE A 15 -34.06 -10.88 -34.71
CA PHE A 15 -33.03 -11.56 -33.91
C PHE A 15 -31.61 -11.13 -34.33
N ALA A 16 -31.34 -10.89 -35.62
CA ALA A 16 -30.07 -10.36 -36.10
C ALA A 16 -29.84 -8.90 -35.69
N LEU A 17 -30.90 -8.06 -35.66
CA LEU A 17 -30.85 -6.68 -35.17
C LEU A 17 -30.65 -6.62 -33.66
N ALA A 18 -31.29 -7.50 -32.89
CA ALA A 18 -31.06 -7.62 -31.45
C ALA A 18 -29.67 -8.19 -31.11
N ALA A 19 -29.07 -9.00 -31.99
CA ALA A 19 -27.73 -9.55 -31.82
C ALA A 19 -26.59 -8.65 -32.33
N CYS A 20 -26.88 -7.50 -32.96
CA CYS A 20 -25.86 -6.58 -33.49
C CYS A 20 -25.62 -5.34 -32.62
N ASN A 21 -26.38 -5.12 -31.54
CA ASN A 21 -26.02 -4.12 -30.55
C ASN A 21 -25.04 -4.75 -29.56
N LYS A 22 -23.75 -4.65 -29.86
CA LYS A 22 -22.75 -4.74 -28.80
C LYS A 22 -23.12 -3.70 -27.72
N PRO A 23 -23.09 -4.06 -26.43
CA PRO A 23 -23.17 -3.06 -25.37
C PRO A 23 -22.09 -2.00 -25.59
N ASP A 24 -22.46 -0.73 -25.44
CA ASP A 24 -21.51 0.38 -25.39
C ASP A 24 -21.20 0.63 -23.92
N TYR A 25 -19.97 0.32 -23.51
CA TYR A 25 -19.50 0.48 -22.13
C TYR A 25 -18.86 1.84 -21.88
N SER A 26 -18.91 2.78 -22.84
CA SER A 26 -18.20 4.05 -22.68
C SER A 26 -18.76 4.89 -21.54
N GLY A 27 -17.88 5.31 -20.63
CA GLY A 27 -18.30 6.07 -19.45
C GLY A 27 -17.25 6.08 -18.33
N ALA A 28 -17.60 6.79 -17.26
CA ALA A 28 -16.90 6.76 -15.99
C ALA A 28 -17.83 6.17 -14.92
N TYR A 29 -17.34 5.19 -14.17
CA TYR A 29 -18.12 4.38 -13.23
C TYR A 29 -17.38 4.30 -11.90
N THR A 30 -18.07 4.57 -10.80
CA THR A 30 -17.52 4.73 -9.46
C THR A 30 -18.11 3.74 -8.47
N GLY A 31 -17.29 2.80 -8.01
CA GLY A 31 -17.67 1.85 -6.98
C GLY A 31 -17.09 2.19 -5.60
N TYR A 32 -17.81 1.77 -4.56
CA TYR A 32 -17.49 2.08 -3.16
C TYR A 32 -17.32 0.84 -2.30
N SER A 33 -16.39 0.89 -1.35
CA SER A 33 -16.33 0.00 -0.19
C SER A 33 -16.16 0.87 1.04
N TRP A 34 -16.79 0.52 2.15
CA TRP A 34 -16.74 1.37 3.34
C TRP A 34 -16.62 0.58 4.63
N LYS A 35 -16.12 1.27 5.65
CA LYS A 35 -15.90 0.70 6.96
C LYS A 35 -17.21 0.31 7.62
N ASP A 36 -17.18 -0.86 8.26
CA ASP A 36 -18.31 -1.45 8.98
C ASP A 36 -19.53 -1.78 8.12
N GLU A 37 -19.37 -1.87 6.78
CA GLU A 37 -20.43 -2.32 5.88
C GLU A 37 -21.03 -3.67 6.32
N ALA A 38 -20.17 -4.64 6.67
CA ALA A 38 -20.59 -5.96 7.13
C ALA A 38 -21.36 -5.92 8.47
N ASN A 39 -21.18 -4.84 9.25
CA ASN A 39 -21.87 -4.59 10.51
C ASN A 39 -23.16 -3.77 10.31
N GLY A 40 -23.56 -3.49 9.06
CA GLY A 40 -24.78 -2.77 8.71
C GLY A 40 -24.65 -1.24 8.73
N VAL A 41 -23.44 -0.70 8.84
CA VAL A 41 -23.21 0.75 8.71
C VAL A 41 -23.49 1.16 7.27
N SER A 42 -24.20 2.27 7.08
CA SER A 42 -24.49 2.81 5.75
C SER A 42 -23.28 3.54 5.17
N LEU A 43 -23.22 3.72 3.85
CA LEU A 43 -22.18 4.55 3.22
C LEU A 43 -22.23 6.01 3.70
N GLU A 44 -23.41 6.51 4.09
CA GLU A 44 -23.58 7.88 4.61
C GLU A 44 -23.05 8.05 6.04
N ASP A 45 -23.13 6.99 6.84
CA ASP A 45 -22.72 6.99 8.26
C ASP A 45 -21.26 6.54 8.47
N THR A 46 -20.57 6.14 7.40
CA THR A 46 -19.20 5.64 7.51
C THR A 46 -18.18 6.76 7.70
N THR A 47 -17.10 6.45 8.40
CA THR A 47 -15.97 7.37 8.62
C THR A 47 -14.80 7.09 7.70
N GLU A 48 -14.83 5.99 6.95
CA GLU A 48 -13.75 5.60 6.05
C GLU A 48 -14.35 4.87 4.83
N LYS A 49 -13.88 5.21 3.64
CA LYS A 49 -14.29 4.53 2.40
C LYS A 49 -13.16 4.42 1.39
N ILE A 50 -13.24 3.43 0.52
CA ILE A 50 -12.50 3.39 -0.73
C ILE A 50 -13.45 3.68 -1.88
N GLU A 51 -12.99 4.52 -2.79
CA GLU A 51 -13.63 4.84 -4.06
C GLU A 51 -12.74 4.33 -5.19
N THR A 52 -13.33 3.64 -6.18
CA THR A 52 -12.65 3.27 -7.43
C THR A 52 -13.45 3.83 -8.59
N THR A 53 -12.84 4.70 -9.40
CA THR A 53 -13.43 5.22 -10.63
C THR A 53 -12.76 4.59 -11.85
N LEU A 54 -13.54 3.88 -12.67
CA LEU A 54 -13.12 3.28 -13.93
C LEU A 54 -13.62 4.11 -15.10
N THR A 55 -12.74 4.47 -16.03
CA THR A 55 -13.14 5.02 -17.34
C THR A 55 -12.95 3.95 -18.39
N LEU A 56 -14.02 3.65 -19.13
CA LEU A 56 -14.06 2.61 -20.15
C LEU A 56 -14.30 3.21 -21.54
N ASP A 57 -13.77 2.57 -22.58
CA ASP A 57 -14.18 2.82 -23.96
C ASP A 57 -15.42 2.00 -24.35
N SER A 58 -15.87 2.14 -25.61
CA SER A 58 -17.07 1.46 -26.09
C SER A 58 -16.98 -0.07 -26.10
N ASP A 59 -15.77 -0.64 -26.16
CA ASP A 59 -15.56 -2.09 -26.13
C ASP A 59 -15.29 -2.61 -24.70
N GLY A 60 -15.32 -1.74 -23.68
CA GLY A 60 -15.07 -2.09 -22.29
C GLY A 60 -13.57 -2.10 -21.92
N ILE A 61 -12.70 -1.52 -22.75
CA ILE A 61 -11.28 -1.37 -22.42
C ILE A 61 -11.13 -0.25 -21.39
N ILE A 62 -10.40 -0.55 -20.32
CA ILE A 62 -10.09 0.42 -19.26
C ILE A 62 -9.09 1.43 -19.81
N THR A 63 -9.50 2.71 -19.93
CA THR A 63 -8.65 3.80 -20.39
C THR A 63 -8.09 4.63 -19.24
N ALA A 64 -8.75 4.63 -18.08
CA ALA A 64 -8.25 5.26 -16.87
C ALA A 64 -8.83 4.57 -15.63
N VAL A 65 -8.07 4.58 -14.53
CA VAL A 65 -8.51 4.15 -13.20
C VAL A 65 -8.01 5.17 -12.19
N ASP A 66 -8.84 5.51 -11.22
CA ASP A 66 -8.45 6.26 -10.03
C ASP A 66 -8.97 5.53 -8.79
N MET A 67 -8.12 5.35 -7.78
CA MET A 67 -8.49 4.70 -6.52
C MET A 67 -8.07 5.57 -5.34
N ASP A 68 -9.03 5.89 -4.48
CA ASP A 68 -8.82 6.72 -3.30
C ASP A 68 -9.26 6.01 -2.02
N PHE A 69 -8.44 6.13 -0.98
CA PHE A 69 -8.83 5.79 0.39
C PHE A 69 -9.13 7.10 1.11
N LEU A 70 -10.40 7.32 1.39
CA LEU A 70 -10.93 8.49 2.06
C LEU A 70 -11.18 8.22 3.54
N VAL A 71 -10.75 9.15 4.40
CA VAL A 71 -11.02 9.14 5.85
C VAL A 71 -11.72 10.45 6.19
N LEU A 72 -12.78 10.37 6.99
CA LEU A 72 -13.49 11.54 7.48
C LEU A 72 -12.76 12.10 8.71
N LYS A 73 -12.24 13.33 8.60
CA LYS A 73 -11.67 14.09 9.71
C LYS A 73 -12.29 15.48 9.73
N ASP A 74 -12.77 15.91 10.89
CA ASP A 74 -13.40 17.23 11.08
C ASP A 74 -14.48 17.53 10.01
N ASP A 75 -15.36 16.55 9.75
CA ASP A 75 -16.42 16.59 8.74
C ASP A 75 -15.94 16.77 7.28
N GLN A 76 -14.65 16.54 7.01
CA GLN A 76 -14.06 16.59 5.66
C GLN A 76 -13.44 15.25 5.27
N TRP A 77 -13.74 14.81 4.05
CA TRP A 77 -13.08 13.66 3.45
C TRP A 77 -11.67 14.04 3.02
N ILE A 78 -10.68 13.40 3.62
CA ILE A 78 -9.28 13.54 3.24
C ILE A 78 -8.78 12.26 2.57
N LYS A 79 -7.91 12.41 1.56
CA LYS A 79 -7.25 11.28 0.89
C LYS A 79 -6.11 10.77 1.76
N ARG A 80 -6.26 9.57 2.30
CA ARG A 80 -5.22 8.85 3.02
C ARG A 80 -4.03 8.48 2.12
N ASN A 81 -4.30 8.26 0.84
CA ASN A 81 -3.31 7.99 -0.20
C ASN A 81 -2.71 9.28 -0.81
N ASP A 82 -2.95 10.47 -0.24
CA ASP A 82 -2.23 11.69 -0.63
C ASP A 82 -0.79 11.62 -0.10
N PRO A 83 0.23 11.60 -0.98
CA PRO A 83 1.63 11.49 -0.58
C PRO A 83 2.20 12.83 -0.07
N THR A 84 1.44 13.93 -0.08
CA THR A 84 1.94 15.24 0.29
C THR A 84 2.28 15.30 1.77
N ALA A 85 3.55 15.58 2.08
CA ALA A 85 4.02 15.83 3.43
C ALA A 85 4.66 17.23 3.56
N VAL A 86 4.57 17.80 4.75
CA VAL A 86 5.40 18.93 5.19
C VAL A 86 6.29 18.43 6.30
N VAL A 87 7.60 18.59 6.12
CA VAL A 87 8.61 18.08 7.06
C VAL A 87 9.57 19.20 7.43
N SER A 88 9.85 19.32 8.73
CA SER A 88 10.98 20.07 9.26
C SER A 88 11.76 19.19 10.22
N PHE A 89 13.02 19.53 10.48
CA PHE A 89 13.89 18.78 11.37
C PHE A 89 14.69 19.72 12.29
N ASP A 90 15.11 19.19 13.43
CA ASP A 90 15.98 19.85 14.41
C ASP A 90 17.04 18.86 14.92
N THR A 91 18.28 19.01 14.44
CA THR A 91 19.44 18.20 14.83
C THR A 91 19.94 18.50 16.24
N SER A 92 19.44 19.52 16.92
CA SER A 92 19.75 19.76 18.34
C SER A 92 19.02 18.78 19.26
N ILE A 93 17.96 18.15 18.76
CA ILE A 93 17.22 17.09 19.43
C ILE A 93 18.03 15.79 19.34
N GLU A 94 18.03 15.03 20.43
CA GLU A 94 18.52 13.66 20.44
C GLU A 94 17.30 12.73 20.40
N PRO A 95 17.16 11.86 19.37
CA PRO A 95 16.00 11.01 19.26
C PRO A 95 15.92 10.05 20.45
N GLN A 96 14.72 9.88 21.00
CA GLN A 96 14.47 8.97 22.11
C GLN A 96 13.41 7.96 21.69
N ALA A 97 13.64 6.70 22.06
CA ALA A 97 12.72 5.63 21.74
C ALA A 97 11.37 5.83 22.45
N VAL A 98 10.30 5.44 21.77
CA VAL A 98 8.96 5.27 22.35
C VAL A 98 9.06 4.33 23.56
N VAL A 99 8.33 4.61 24.63
CA VAL A 99 8.17 3.65 25.72
C VAL A 99 7.04 2.70 25.37
N LEU A 100 7.37 1.42 25.19
CA LEU A 100 6.40 0.37 24.90
C LEU A 100 5.54 0.05 26.13
N GLY A 101 4.26 -0.24 25.91
CA GLY A 101 3.31 -0.57 26.96
C GLY A 101 2.00 -1.11 26.40
N ASP A 102 1.29 -1.91 27.20
CA ASP A 102 0.11 -2.67 26.76
C ASP A 102 -1.06 -1.79 26.31
N ASN A 103 -1.23 -0.60 26.91
CA ASN A 103 -2.40 0.27 26.66
C ASN A 103 -2.07 1.76 26.47
N ASP A 104 -0.91 2.23 26.96
CA ASP A 104 -0.49 3.62 26.83
C ASP A 104 0.93 3.65 26.27
N ILE A 105 1.04 3.85 24.96
CA ILE A 105 2.32 4.06 24.30
C ILE A 105 2.68 5.54 24.45
N GLU A 106 3.72 5.81 25.22
CA GLU A 106 4.29 7.15 25.34
C GLU A 106 5.23 7.39 24.16
N GLN A 107 4.84 8.31 23.26
CA GLN A 107 5.66 8.66 22.10
C GLN A 107 7.05 9.10 22.54
N GLY A 108 8.05 8.73 21.75
CA GLY A 108 9.43 9.14 21.98
C GLY A 108 9.65 10.60 21.60
N ILE A 109 10.92 11.00 21.59
CA ILE A 109 11.34 12.32 21.11
C ILE A 109 11.86 12.15 19.70
N SER A 110 11.29 12.89 18.75
CA SER A 110 11.67 12.87 17.33
C SER A 110 12.44 14.13 16.97
N MET A 111 13.42 14.00 16.06
CA MET A 111 14.07 15.14 15.42
C MET A 111 13.16 15.82 14.38
N PHE A 112 12.05 15.20 13.99
CA PHE A 112 11.19 15.66 12.90
C PHE A 112 9.82 16.14 13.37
N ASP A 113 9.33 17.23 12.79
CA ASP A 113 7.91 17.57 12.76
C ASP A 113 7.36 17.22 11.37
N ILE A 114 6.45 16.26 11.32
CA ILE A 114 5.93 15.66 10.08
C ILE A 114 4.41 15.85 10.04
N LYS A 115 3.93 16.53 9.00
CA LYS A 115 2.50 16.68 8.71
C LYS A 115 2.17 15.98 7.40
N VAL A 116 1.51 14.83 7.51
CA VAL A 116 1.12 13.97 6.40
C VAL A 116 -0.16 13.21 6.74
N ASN A 117 -0.93 12.79 5.74
CA ASN A 117 -2.15 12.02 5.95
C ASN A 117 -1.88 10.57 6.39
N ASP A 118 -0.79 9.97 5.89
CA ASP A 118 -0.32 8.63 6.25
C ASP A 118 1.20 8.53 6.10
N THR A 119 1.85 7.83 7.01
CA THR A 119 3.31 7.68 7.09
C THR A 119 3.79 6.32 6.57
N MET A 120 2.92 5.48 5.99
CA MET A 120 3.29 4.16 5.50
C MET A 120 4.39 4.25 4.45
N SER A 121 5.51 3.58 4.72
CA SER A 121 6.72 3.57 3.89
C SER A 121 7.40 4.94 3.73
N LEU A 122 7.07 5.92 4.57
CA LEU A 122 7.69 7.24 4.55
C LEU A 122 9.17 7.12 4.95
N PHE A 123 10.04 7.85 4.25
CA PHE A 123 11.32 8.26 4.80
C PHE A 123 11.43 9.78 4.77
N VAL A 124 12.23 10.32 5.68
CA VAL A 124 12.52 11.75 5.83
C VAL A 124 14.02 11.93 6.00
N VAL A 125 14.57 13.00 5.45
CA VAL A 125 16.00 13.30 5.58
C VAL A 125 16.25 14.80 5.53
N GLY A 126 17.22 15.27 6.29
CA GLY A 126 17.70 16.65 6.27
C GLY A 126 19.17 16.71 6.67
N VAL A 127 19.88 17.75 6.22
CA VAL A 127 21.29 17.97 6.59
C VAL A 127 21.43 19.41 7.08
N ASP A 128 21.84 19.55 8.33
CA ASP A 128 22.06 20.84 8.96
C ASP A 128 23.31 21.53 8.39
N ASP A 129 23.45 22.84 8.61
CA ASP A 129 24.54 23.67 8.08
C ASP A 129 25.94 23.21 8.53
N ASN A 130 26.01 22.50 9.65
CA ASN A 130 27.25 21.93 10.20
C ASN A 130 27.59 20.53 9.62
N GLY A 131 26.76 19.98 8.73
CA GLY A 131 26.92 18.66 8.14
C GLY A 131 26.31 17.50 8.95
N THR A 132 25.60 17.75 10.05
CA THR A 132 24.87 16.71 10.78
C THR A 132 23.63 16.30 9.98
N VAL A 133 23.48 15.00 9.74
CA VAL A 133 22.35 14.42 9.02
C VAL A 133 21.31 13.92 10.02
N ALA A 134 20.06 14.31 9.83
CA ALA A 134 18.90 13.68 10.44
C ALA A 134 18.24 12.77 9.39
N TYR A 135 18.04 11.50 9.71
CA TYR A 135 17.37 10.53 8.85
C TYR A 135 16.26 9.83 9.64
N GLY A 136 15.13 9.57 8.99
CA GLY A 136 14.02 8.81 9.56
C GLY A 136 13.40 7.91 8.51
N VAL A 137 13.04 6.68 8.87
CA VAL A 137 12.37 5.73 7.97
C VAL A 137 11.30 4.94 8.69
N VAL A 138 10.13 4.78 8.07
CA VAL A 138 9.04 4.02 8.66
C VAL A 138 9.21 2.54 8.43
N ASP A 139 9.39 1.79 9.51
CA ASP A 139 9.49 0.35 9.39
C ASP A 139 8.14 -0.30 9.10
N PRO A 140 8.03 -1.12 8.03
CA PRO A 140 6.76 -1.71 7.62
C PRO A 140 6.29 -2.83 8.55
N MET A 141 7.20 -3.43 9.33
CA MET A 141 6.92 -4.58 10.20
C MET A 141 6.49 -4.14 11.58
N ILE A 142 7.24 -3.24 12.20
CA ILE A 142 6.91 -2.74 13.55
C ILE A 142 6.02 -1.48 13.51
N ARG A 143 5.98 -0.73 12.41
CA ARG A 143 5.20 0.51 12.24
C ARG A 143 5.64 1.63 13.19
N TYR A 144 6.93 1.91 13.19
CA TYR A 144 7.55 3.05 13.86
C TYR A 144 8.41 3.84 12.88
N ILE A 145 8.57 5.15 13.11
CA ILE A 145 9.66 5.91 12.51
C ILE A 145 10.94 5.53 13.26
N LEU A 146 11.90 4.97 12.53
CA LEU A 146 13.25 4.67 12.97
C LEU A 146 14.16 5.83 12.58
N GLU A 147 14.70 6.54 13.55
CA GLU A 147 15.52 7.73 13.34
C GLU A 147 17.00 7.47 13.60
N SER A 148 17.84 8.09 12.77
CA SER A 148 19.29 8.12 12.92
C SER A 148 19.78 9.55 12.84
N LYS A 149 20.68 9.90 13.75
CA LYS A 149 21.42 11.15 13.73
C LYS A 149 22.88 10.85 13.45
N PHE A 150 23.40 11.35 12.34
CA PHE A 150 24.79 11.17 11.94
C PHE A 150 25.51 12.50 12.07
N ASP A 151 26.41 12.62 13.05
CA ASP A 151 27.25 13.79 13.20
C ASP A 151 28.14 14.00 11.96
N SER A 152 28.61 15.23 11.75
CA SER A 152 29.40 15.58 10.56
C SER A 152 30.75 14.84 10.44
N ASN A 153 31.23 14.23 11.52
CA ASN A 153 32.43 13.39 11.56
C ASN A 153 32.13 11.88 11.59
N TYR A 154 30.88 11.47 11.39
CA TYR A 154 30.47 10.08 11.30
C TYR A 154 31.18 9.38 10.12
N ASP A 155 31.51 8.10 10.28
CA ASP A 155 32.06 7.28 9.20
C ASP A 155 30.92 6.79 8.28
N PHE A 156 30.60 7.57 7.24
CA PHE A 156 29.54 7.24 6.29
C PHE A 156 29.83 6.01 5.41
N SER A 157 31.04 5.42 5.49
CA SER A 157 31.35 4.12 4.89
C SER A 157 30.89 2.93 5.73
N THR A 158 30.37 3.18 6.94
CA THR A 158 29.75 2.16 7.79
C THR A 158 28.63 1.45 7.02
N PRO A 159 28.62 0.11 6.96
CA PRO A 159 27.50 -0.65 6.40
C PRO A 159 26.20 -0.41 7.17
N ILE A 160 25.06 -0.28 6.49
CA ILE A 160 23.75 -0.11 7.13
C ILE A 160 23.34 -1.34 7.95
N GLY A 161 23.87 -2.52 7.63
CA GLY A 161 23.67 -3.73 8.44
C GLY A 161 24.29 -3.64 9.83
N ASP A 162 25.28 -2.77 10.04
CA ASP A 162 25.90 -2.52 11.34
C ASP A 162 25.09 -1.54 12.21
N LEU A 163 24.08 -0.86 11.62
CA LEU A 163 23.13 -0.03 12.34
C LEU A 163 21.94 -0.86 12.79
N THR A 164 21.80 -1.03 14.10
CA THR A 164 20.72 -1.84 14.68
C THR A 164 19.70 -1.00 15.44
N ILE A 165 18.58 -1.61 15.82
CA ILE A 165 17.54 -0.94 16.60
C ILE A 165 18.09 -0.53 17.98
N ASN A 166 17.86 0.71 18.40
CA ASN A 166 18.48 1.38 19.55
C ASN A 166 20.01 1.56 19.50
N ASN A 167 20.68 1.12 18.43
CA ASN A 167 22.10 1.35 18.21
C ASN A 167 22.36 1.70 16.74
N GLY A 168 21.94 2.91 16.37
CA GLY A 168 21.93 3.41 15.00
C GLY A 168 20.54 3.90 14.60
N PHE A 169 19.51 3.09 14.82
CA PHE A 169 18.12 3.41 14.51
C PHE A 169 17.25 3.44 15.77
N VAL A 170 16.72 4.61 16.13
CA VAL A 170 15.90 4.81 17.33
C VAL A 170 14.41 4.87 16.95
N PRO A 171 13.54 4.01 17.50
CA PRO A 171 12.10 4.02 17.19
C PRO A 171 11.37 5.13 17.95
N THR A 172 11.16 6.29 17.33
CA THR A 172 10.71 7.52 18.01
C THR A 172 9.19 7.74 17.99
N ILE A 173 8.51 7.33 16.92
CA ILE A 173 7.08 7.59 16.72
C ILE A 173 6.38 6.33 16.24
N ARG A 174 5.32 5.90 16.94
CA ARG A 174 4.43 4.84 16.42
C ARG A 174 3.55 5.40 15.31
N THR A 175 3.64 4.79 14.12
CA THR A 175 2.87 5.21 12.94
C THR A 175 1.55 4.45 12.76
N SER A 176 1.46 3.22 13.28
CA SER A 176 0.23 2.42 13.24
C SER A 176 0.21 1.35 14.33
N SER A 177 -0.98 0.90 14.71
CA SER A 177 -1.16 -0.26 15.59
C SER A 177 -1.13 -1.61 14.87
N GLY A 178 -1.16 -1.61 13.54
CA GLY A 178 -1.21 -2.79 12.68
C GLY A 178 0.14 -3.43 12.35
N GLY A 179 1.19 -3.20 13.16
CA GLY A 179 2.48 -3.86 12.98
C GLY A 179 2.33 -5.39 13.02
N ALA A 180 3.03 -6.06 12.09
CA ALA A 180 3.12 -7.52 12.05
C ALA A 180 4.00 -8.04 13.18
N ILE A 181 5.00 -7.25 13.58
CA ILE A 181 5.84 -7.48 14.74
C ILE A 181 5.46 -6.44 15.79
N LYS A 182 5.23 -6.89 17.02
CA LYS A 182 4.87 -6.06 18.16
C LYS A 182 5.83 -6.41 19.29
N PRO A 183 7.02 -5.80 19.34
CA PRO A 183 7.95 -6.05 20.43
C PRO A 183 7.28 -5.70 21.77
N GLU A 184 7.52 -6.51 22.79
CA GLU A 184 7.14 -6.18 24.17
C GLU A 184 8.17 -5.21 24.76
N THR A 185 9.43 -5.40 24.36
CA THR A 185 10.56 -4.52 24.68
C THR A 185 11.43 -4.29 23.46
N TRP A 186 12.16 -3.18 23.42
CA TRP A 186 13.10 -2.95 22.31
C TRP A 186 14.28 -3.92 22.32
N GLU A 187 14.61 -4.51 23.47
CA GLU A 187 15.64 -5.56 23.61
C GLU A 187 15.30 -6.78 22.74
N ASP A 188 14.01 -7.02 22.44
CA ASP A 188 13.56 -8.13 21.58
C ASP A 188 14.14 -8.04 20.16
N ILE A 189 14.48 -6.83 19.70
CA ILE A 189 14.93 -6.57 18.32
C ILE A 189 16.19 -5.67 18.24
N GLU A 190 16.81 -5.30 19.37
CA GLU A 190 17.89 -4.29 19.41
C GLU A 190 19.14 -4.65 18.60
N ASN A 191 19.39 -5.94 18.35
CA ASN A 191 20.56 -6.42 17.62
C ASN A 191 20.24 -6.73 16.14
N THR A 192 19.11 -6.26 15.63
CA THR A 192 18.69 -6.45 14.24
C THR A 192 18.81 -5.14 13.47
N SER A 193 19.26 -5.21 12.21
CA SER A 193 19.24 -4.08 11.27
C SER A 193 17.83 -3.91 10.69
N ILE A 194 17.54 -2.77 10.08
CA ILE A 194 16.26 -2.56 9.37
C ILE A 194 15.99 -3.59 8.27
N LEU A 195 17.04 -4.22 7.74
CA LEU A 195 16.94 -5.26 6.71
C LEU A 195 16.78 -6.67 7.29
N ASP A 196 16.93 -6.84 8.62
CA ASP A 196 16.94 -8.14 9.28
C ASP A 196 15.90 -8.29 10.41
N ILE A 197 15.11 -7.25 10.74
CA ILE A 197 14.04 -7.31 11.76
C ILE A 197 13.05 -8.46 11.46
N SER A 198 12.81 -8.77 10.19
CA SER A 198 11.84 -9.77 9.75
C SER A 198 12.24 -10.44 8.44
N ASP A 199 11.73 -11.64 8.20
CA ASP A 199 11.77 -12.29 6.87
C ASP A 199 11.13 -11.43 5.76
N TYR A 200 10.27 -10.47 6.13
CA TYR A 200 9.63 -9.52 5.23
C TYR A 200 10.38 -8.18 5.08
N SER A 201 11.53 -8.00 5.73
CA SER A 201 12.34 -6.78 5.58
C SER A 201 12.88 -6.59 4.14
N HIS A 202 12.87 -7.64 3.31
CA HIS A 202 13.17 -7.54 1.87
C HIS A 202 12.30 -6.50 1.13
N VAL A 203 11.16 -6.08 1.69
CA VAL A 203 10.32 -5.03 1.08
C VAL A 203 11.04 -3.68 0.93
N TYR A 204 12.08 -3.41 1.74
CA TYR A 204 12.92 -2.23 1.56
C TYR A 204 13.70 -2.32 0.25
N SER A 205 14.29 -3.48 -0.04
CA SER A 205 15.30 -3.66 -1.07
C SER A 205 14.78 -4.18 -2.40
N VAL A 206 13.56 -4.70 -2.46
CA VAL A 206 13.05 -5.34 -3.69
C VAL A 206 12.57 -4.34 -4.75
N ARG A 207 12.19 -3.11 -4.36
CA ARG A 207 11.65 -2.10 -5.29
C ARG A 207 11.63 -0.69 -4.69
N GLY A 208 11.58 0.32 -5.56
CA GLY A 208 11.41 1.72 -5.19
C GLY A 208 12.73 2.44 -4.90
N THR A 209 12.68 3.47 -4.05
CA THR A 209 13.85 4.30 -3.76
C THR A 209 15.05 3.51 -3.25
N TYR A 210 14.81 2.44 -2.49
CA TYR A 210 15.86 1.60 -1.89
C TYR A 210 16.06 0.28 -2.63
N GLU A 211 15.63 0.18 -3.88
CA GLU A 211 15.87 -1.02 -4.68
C GLU A 211 17.35 -1.40 -4.72
N GLY A 212 17.66 -2.64 -4.37
CA GLY A 212 19.00 -3.21 -4.42
C GLY A 212 19.86 -3.01 -3.16
N ILE A 213 19.38 -2.31 -2.12
CA ILE A 213 20.15 -2.18 -0.89
C ILE A 213 20.34 -3.54 -0.19
N THR A 214 21.48 -3.70 0.46
CA THR A 214 21.85 -4.89 1.24
C THR A 214 22.48 -4.46 2.57
N ASN A 215 22.76 -5.39 3.47
CA ASN A 215 23.48 -5.07 4.71
C ASN A 215 24.88 -4.48 4.47
N ASP A 216 25.50 -4.77 3.31
CA ASP A 216 26.80 -4.23 2.92
C ASP A 216 26.70 -2.83 2.30
N THR A 217 25.49 -2.34 1.99
CA THR A 217 25.28 -0.97 1.50
C THR A 217 25.71 0.01 2.57
N THR A 218 26.46 1.04 2.21
CA THR A 218 26.97 2.03 3.15
C THR A 218 25.90 3.04 3.55
N VAL A 219 26.06 3.70 4.71
CA VAL A 219 25.19 4.82 5.12
C VAL A 219 25.21 5.93 4.07
N GLN A 220 26.35 6.22 3.44
CA GLN A 220 26.41 7.19 2.35
C GLN A 220 25.48 6.80 1.20
N GLU A 221 25.56 5.57 0.69
CA GLU A 221 24.73 5.10 -0.42
C GLU A 221 23.22 5.15 -0.08
N LEU A 222 22.85 4.77 1.15
CA LEU A 222 21.46 4.89 1.61
C LEU A 222 21.00 6.36 1.59
N LEU A 223 21.79 7.27 2.14
CA LEU A 223 21.45 8.70 2.20
C LEU A 223 21.40 9.35 0.81
N GLU A 224 22.29 8.94 -0.11
CA GLU A 224 22.26 9.37 -1.51
C GLU A 224 20.97 8.93 -2.22
N LEU A 225 20.51 7.69 -1.99
CA LEU A 225 19.20 7.23 -2.46
C LEU A 225 18.04 8.05 -1.88
N SER A 226 18.17 8.51 -0.63
CA SER A 226 17.22 9.42 0.02
C SER A 226 17.33 10.87 -0.45
N GLY A 227 18.29 11.21 -1.31
CA GLY A 227 18.46 12.53 -1.93
C GLY A 227 19.54 13.42 -1.31
N VAL A 228 20.33 12.94 -0.36
CA VAL A 228 21.48 13.67 0.19
C VAL A 228 22.61 13.70 -0.83
N SER A 229 23.22 14.86 -1.02
CA SER A 229 24.44 14.98 -1.84
C SER A 229 25.69 14.92 -0.97
N PHE A 230 26.72 14.21 -1.42
CA PHE A 230 28.03 14.18 -0.78
C PHE A 230 29.09 14.86 -1.65
N VAL A 231 30.00 15.61 -1.02
CA VAL A 231 31.21 16.16 -1.65
C VAL A 231 32.40 15.74 -0.80
N ASP A 232 33.37 15.05 -1.41
CA ASP A 232 34.56 14.52 -0.73
C ASP A 232 34.21 13.72 0.56
N GLY A 233 33.14 12.93 0.52
CA GLY A 233 32.67 12.11 1.64
C GLY A 233 31.94 12.89 2.75
N THR A 234 31.64 14.19 2.53
CA THR A 234 30.91 15.03 3.48
C THR A 234 29.50 15.34 2.97
N PRO A 235 28.43 15.13 3.76
CA PRO A 235 27.06 15.47 3.35
C PRO A 235 26.90 16.99 3.21
N GLN A 236 26.16 17.41 2.18
CA GLN A 236 25.91 18.83 1.91
C GLN A 236 24.63 19.29 2.60
N PRO A 237 24.62 20.51 3.19
CA PRO A 237 23.43 21.07 3.83
C PRO A 237 22.21 21.06 2.90
N MET A 238 21.06 20.65 3.45
CA MET A 238 19.79 20.63 2.74
C MET A 238 18.61 20.76 3.71
N ALA A 239 17.57 21.46 3.26
CA ALA A 239 16.29 21.46 3.97
C ALA A 239 15.73 20.03 4.07
N ALA A 240 14.85 19.81 5.06
CA ALA A 240 14.14 18.54 5.17
C ALA A 240 13.40 18.22 3.86
N THR A 241 13.58 16.99 3.40
CA THR A 241 12.81 16.38 2.32
C THR A 241 12.24 15.05 2.79
N TYR A 242 11.36 14.48 1.97
CA TYR A 242 10.74 13.20 2.23
C TYR A 242 10.57 12.42 0.94
N GLY A 243 10.32 11.14 1.09
CA GLY A 243 9.88 10.27 0.03
C GLY A 243 9.24 9.01 0.60
N TYR A 244 8.95 8.07 -0.27
CA TYR A 244 8.37 6.80 0.15
C TYR A 244 9.18 5.64 -0.44
N HIS A 245 9.65 4.75 0.42
CA HIS A 245 10.37 3.55 0.00
C HIS A 245 9.41 2.44 -0.45
N SER A 246 9.96 1.28 -0.84
CA SER A 246 9.17 0.15 -1.35
C SER A 246 8.30 0.59 -2.56
N ALA A 247 7.00 0.27 -2.61
CA ALA A 247 6.13 0.78 -3.68
C ALA A 247 5.40 2.08 -3.30
N GLY A 248 6.02 2.98 -2.55
CA GLY A 248 5.46 4.32 -2.38
C GLY A 248 4.25 4.40 -1.45
N GLY A 249 4.17 3.56 -0.43
CA GLY A 249 3.05 3.54 0.54
C GLY A 249 1.70 3.24 -0.11
N TRP A 250 0.62 3.84 0.42
CA TRP A 250 -0.72 3.71 -0.17
C TRP A 250 -0.81 4.29 -1.58
N TYR A 251 -0.19 5.47 -1.78
CA TYR A 251 -0.19 6.16 -3.07
C TYR A 251 0.38 5.28 -4.18
N GLY A 252 1.61 4.79 -4.02
CA GLY A 252 2.25 3.99 -5.05
C GLY A 252 1.63 2.59 -5.17
N ASN A 253 1.02 2.04 -4.11
CA ASN A 253 0.23 0.82 -4.22
C ASN A 253 -0.98 1.01 -5.15
N TYR A 254 -1.75 2.08 -4.97
CA TYR A 254 -2.93 2.35 -5.79
C TYR A 254 -2.56 2.75 -7.21
N LYS A 255 -1.51 3.57 -7.40
CA LYS A 255 -0.96 3.84 -8.75
C LYS A 255 -0.57 2.57 -9.49
N ASN A 256 0.05 1.62 -8.82
CA ASN A 256 0.39 0.33 -9.43
C ASN A 256 -0.86 -0.48 -9.82
N ILE A 257 -1.91 -0.49 -8.99
CA ILE A 257 -3.19 -1.12 -9.36
C ILE A 257 -3.77 -0.46 -10.61
N GLU A 258 -3.83 0.87 -10.63
CA GLU A 258 -4.36 1.66 -11.74
C GLU A 258 -3.59 1.39 -13.04
N GLU A 259 -2.26 1.49 -13.02
CA GLU A 259 -1.38 1.22 -14.17
C GLU A 259 -1.54 -0.21 -14.69
N THR A 260 -1.72 -1.17 -13.79
CA THR A 260 -1.90 -2.59 -14.17
C THR A 260 -3.28 -2.86 -14.78
N LEU A 261 -4.27 -2.00 -14.53
CA LEU A 261 -5.63 -2.13 -15.07
C LEU A 261 -5.78 -1.47 -16.45
N ILE A 262 -5.08 -0.37 -16.70
CA ILE A 262 -5.16 0.36 -17.97
C ILE A 262 -4.81 -0.57 -19.15
N GLY A 263 -5.66 -0.54 -20.18
CA GLY A 263 -5.54 -1.37 -21.38
C GLY A 263 -6.12 -2.78 -21.25
N LYS A 264 -6.61 -3.19 -20.08
CA LYS A 264 -7.33 -4.46 -19.91
C LYS A 264 -8.80 -4.30 -20.28
N ASN A 265 -9.40 -5.40 -20.74
CA ASN A 265 -10.83 -5.46 -20.97
C ASN A 265 -11.57 -5.76 -19.67
N ALA A 266 -12.39 -4.82 -19.20
CA ALA A 266 -13.17 -4.96 -17.97
C ALA A 266 -14.20 -6.10 -18.05
N THR A 267 -14.69 -6.44 -19.25
CA THR A 267 -15.68 -7.53 -19.45
C THR A 267 -15.11 -8.92 -19.15
N ASP A 268 -13.78 -9.05 -19.15
CA ASP A 268 -13.08 -10.30 -18.85
C ASP A 268 -12.71 -10.41 -17.35
N MET A 269 -13.08 -9.40 -16.55
CA MET A 269 -12.73 -9.29 -15.14
C MET A 269 -13.95 -9.45 -14.25
N LYS A 270 -13.79 -10.15 -13.12
CA LYS A 270 -14.80 -10.25 -12.05
C LYS A 270 -14.39 -9.55 -10.76
N GLY A 271 -13.22 -8.92 -10.76
CA GLY A 271 -12.55 -8.38 -9.58
C GLY A 271 -11.06 -8.19 -9.83
N LEU A 272 -10.36 -7.62 -8.86
CA LEU A 272 -8.90 -7.48 -8.83
C LEU A 272 -8.19 -8.77 -8.39
N VAL A 273 -8.96 -9.77 -7.93
CA VAL A 273 -8.50 -11.09 -7.54
C VAL A 273 -9.15 -12.15 -8.43
N SER A 274 -8.33 -13.01 -9.02
CA SER A 274 -8.78 -14.26 -9.61
C SER A 274 -8.69 -15.39 -8.58
N TYR A 275 -9.85 -16.00 -8.31
CA TYR A 275 -10.03 -17.12 -7.39
C TYR A 275 -9.87 -18.49 -8.09
N THR A 276 -9.29 -18.54 -9.29
CA THR A 276 -9.13 -19.80 -10.05
C THR A 276 -7.76 -20.44 -9.78
N GLY A 277 -7.72 -21.67 -9.24
CA GLY A 277 -6.46 -22.41 -9.05
C GLY A 277 -6.59 -23.69 -8.22
N LYS A 278 -5.57 -24.56 -8.22
CA LYS A 278 -5.55 -25.85 -7.47
C LYS A 278 -5.67 -25.65 -5.95
N ALA A 279 -5.22 -24.51 -5.43
CA ALA A 279 -5.31 -24.11 -4.02
C ALA A 279 -6.73 -23.64 -3.58
N TYR A 280 -7.64 -23.41 -4.52
CA TYR A 280 -9.06 -23.13 -4.24
C TYR A 280 -9.85 -24.42 -3.96
N ASN A 281 -9.39 -25.57 -4.46
CA ASN A 281 -10.03 -26.87 -4.24
C ASN A 281 -9.46 -27.57 -2.99
N GLY A 282 -9.70 -27.05 -1.78
CA GLY A 282 -9.30 -27.74 -0.54
C GLY A 282 -9.37 -26.93 0.77
N ASN A 283 -9.16 -27.62 1.89
CA ASN A 283 -9.12 -27.07 3.26
C ASN A 283 -7.92 -26.13 3.53
N ASP A 284 -6.95 -26.04 2.61
CA ASP A 284 -5.72 -25.25 2.78
C ASP A 284 -6.00 -23.74 2.85
N TYR A 285 -7.10 -23.26 2.26
CA TYR A 285 -7.54 -21.86 2.37
C TYR A 285 -8.15 -21.53 3.73
N ALA A 286 -8.94 -22.43 4.32
CA ALA A 286 -9.52 -22.23 5.66
C ALA A 286 -8.44 -22.16 6.77
N ILE A 287 -7.29 -22.80 6.52
CA ILE A 287 -6.12 -22.73 7.39
C ILE A 287 -5.34 -21.41 7.19
N SER A 288 -5.36 -20.87 5.97
CA SER A 288 -4.56 -19.70 5.58
C SER A 288 -5.29 -18.36 5.75
N VAL A 289 -6.62 -18.32 5.67
CA VAL A 289 -7.42 -17.10 5.87
C VAL A 289 -8.51 -17.44 6.87
N ASN A 290 -8.30 -17.04 8.12
CA ASN A 290 -9.23 -17.25 9.22
C ASN A 290 -9.24 -16.04 10.17
N GLU A 291 -9.99 -16.15 11.26
CA GLU A 291 -10.13 -15.10 12.27
C GLU A 291 -8.82 -14.70 12.98
N GLU A 292 -7.71 -15.40 12.75
CA GLU A 292 -6.42 -15.15 13.39
C GLU A 292 -5.28 -14.90 12.38
N ASN A 293 -5.42 -15.35 11.12
CA ASN A 293 -4.43 -15.21 10.04
C ASN A 293 -5.07 -14.64 8.77
N PHE A 294 -5.68 -13.47 8.87
CA PHE A 294 -6.48 -12.86 7.79
C PHE A 294 -5.72 -12.51 6.51
N PHE A 295 -4.39 -12.37 6.59
CA PHE A 295 -3.53 -12.00 5.47
C PHE A 295 -2.88 -13.21 4.79
N GLY A 296 -3.06 -14.43 5.31
CA GLY A 296 -2.32 -15.60 4.84
C GLY A 296 -0.83 -15.53 5.15
N LEU A 297 -0.47 -14.81 6.22
CA LEU A 297 0.89 -14.65 6.72
C LEU A 297 1.20 -15.77 7.70
N ASN A 298 1.07 -17.03 7.27
CA ASN A 298 1.61 -18.14 8.05
C ASN A 298 2.90 -18.62 7.38
N LYS A 299 3.97 -18.66 8.17
CA LYS A 299 5.30 -19.21 7.84
C LYS A 299 5.22 -20.60 7.18
N ASP A 300 4.18 -21.37 7.51
CA ASP A 300 3.98 -22.74 6.98
C ASP A 300 3.00 -22.81 5.79
N THR A 301 2.58 -21.67 5.22
CA THR A 301 1.64 -21.61 4.09
C THR A 301 2.26 -20.93 2.86
N VAL A 302 1.94 -21.46 1.67
CA VAL A 302 2.44 -20.91 0.41
C VAL A 302 1.71 -19.59 0.11
N SER A 303 2.39 -18.45 0.26
CA SER A 303 1.87 -17.20 -0.29
C SER A 303 1.70 -17.36 -1.82
N GLY A 304 0.49 -17.09 -2.36
CA GLY A 304 0.22 -17.15 -3.80
C GLY A 304 -0.99 -17.98 -4.25
N ALA A 305 -1.90 -18.37 -3.33
CA ALA A 305 -3.08 -19.18 -3.66
C ALA A 305 -4.16 -18.46 -4.50
N THR A 306 -4.11 -17.12 -4.56
CA THR A 306 -4.94 -16.29 -5.43
C THR A 306 -4.06 -15.63 -6.49
N ASN A 307 -4.54 -15.60 -7.74
CA ASN A 307 -3.94 -14.76 -8.77
C ASN A 307 -4.48 -13.34 -8.57
N SER A 308 -3.85 -12.56 -7.70
CA SER A 308 -4.13 -11.13 -7.59
C SER A 308 -3.51 -10.39 -8.77
N ILE A 309 -4.10 -9.25 -9.13
CA ILE A 309 -3.54 -8.38 -10.17
C ILE A 309 -2.12 -7.87 -9.83
N GLN A 310 -1.76 -7.90 -8.55
CA GLN A 310 -0.41 -7.63 -8.03
C GLN A 310 0.25 -8.90 -7.47
N LYS A 311 1.59 -9.03 -7.56
CA LYS A 311 2.36 -10.04 -6.83
C LYS A 311 2.49 -9.65 -5.36
N SER A 312 1.84 -10.37 -4.46
CA SER A 312 1.69 -9.95 -3.05
C SER A 312 2.88 -10.18 -2.14
N TYR A 313 3.76 -11.15 -2.45
CA TYR A 313 4.95 -11.42 -1.65
C TYR A 313 5.98 -10.30 -1.79
N ASP A 314 6.18 -9.83 -3.03
CA ASP A 314 7.11 -8.74 -3.36
C ASP A 314 6.55 -7.34 -3.02
N THR A 315 5.38 -7.30 -2.37
CA THR A 315 4.72 -6.10 -1.87
C THR A 315 4.57 -6.18 -0.36
N ILE A 316 4.31 -5.06 0.33
CA ILE A 316 3.91 -5.13 1.74
C ILE A 316 2.67 -6.02 1.81
N SER A 317 2.84 -7.27 2.24
CA SER A 317 1.86 -8.36 2.08
C SER A 317 0.55 -8.13 2.86
N GLY A 318 0.44 -7.03 3.62
CA GLY A 318 -0.79 -6.54 4.24
C GLY A 318 -1.55 -5.46 3.44
N ALA A 319 -0.98 -4.95 2.34
CA ALA A 319 -1.60 -3.94 1.46
C ALA A 319 -2.04 -4.50 0.11
N THR A 320 -1.88 -5.81 -0.12
CA THR A 320 -2.31 -6.43 -1.38
C THR A 320 -3.76 -6.85 -1.37
N VAL A 321 -4.33 -6.88 -2.58
CA VAL A 321 -5.76 -6.94 -2.92
C VAL A 321 -6.48 -8.24 -2.49
N ARG A 322 -5.88 -9.07 -1.65
CA ARG A 322 -6.44 -10.36 -1.22
C ARG A 322 -7.68 -10.11 -0.34
N MET A 323 -8.88 -10.28 -0.92
CA MET A 323 -10.18 -10.06 -0.25
C MET A 323 -10.29 -8.69 0.46
N SER A 324 -9.90 -7.63 -0.24
CA SER A 324 -9.80 -6.30 0.35
C SER A 324 -10.92 -5.35 -0.10
N ARG A 325 -11.12 -4.27 0.66
CA ARG A 325 -11.95 -3.10 0.31
C ARG A 325 -11.68 -2.54 -1.11
N GLU A 326 -10.44 -2.64 -1.61
CA GLU A 326 -10.08 -2.27 -2.99
C GLU A 326 -10.76 -3.18 -4.04
N ASN A 327 -10.82 -4.50 -3.81
CA ASN A 327 -11.54 -5.40 -4.71
C ASN A 327 -13.04 -5.12 -4.72
N THR A 328 -13.61 -4.82 -3.55
CA THR A 328 -15.05 -4.55 -3.39
C THR A 328 -15.46 -3.28 -4.13
N SER A 329 -14.71 -2.20 -3.96
CA SER A 329 -14.95 -0.94 -4.68
C SER A 329 -14.76 -1.10 -6.19
N PHE A 330 -13.74 -1.80 -6.65
CA PHE A 330 -13.58 -2.13 -8.08
C PHE A 330 -14.74 -2.96 -8.63
N GLN A 331 -15.18 -4.01 -7.93
CA GLN A 331 -16.33 -4.81 -8.36
C GLN A 331 -17.59 -3.96 -8.48
N ARG A 332 -17.83 -3.02 -7.56
CA ARG A 332 -18.97 -2.09 -7.65
C ARG A 332 -18.86 -1.10 -8.80
N ALA A 333 -17.64 -0.72 -9.20
CA ALA A 333 -17.46 0.06 -10.42
C ALA A 333 -17.85 -0.77 -11.66
N LEU A 334 -17.61 -2.08 -11.66
CA LEU A 334 -18.09 -3.00 -12.69
C LEU A 334 -19.62 -3.19 -12.65
N VAL A 335 -20.24 -3.18 -11.46
CA VAL A 335 -21.70 -3.20 -11.30
C VAL A 335 -22.32 -1.95 -11.93
N GLU A 336 -21.77 -0.77 -11.63
CA GLU A 336 -22.26 0.47 -12.22
C GLU A 336 -22.06 0.52 -13.75
N ALA A 337 -21.00 -0.10 -14.26
CA ALA A 337 -20.79 -0.29 -15.69
C ALA A 337 -21.73 -1.33 -16.34
N GLY A 338 -22.56 -2.04 -15.56
CA GLY A 338 -23.43 -3.10 -16.06
C GLY A 338 -22.70 -4.36 -16.55
N ILE A 339 -21.49 -4.60 -16.04
CA ILE A 339 -20.63 -5.73 -16.42
C ILE A 339 -20.90 -6.95 -15.52
N ILE A 340 -21.10 -6.72 -14.22
CA ILE A 340 -21.47 -7.76 -13.23
C ILE A 340 -22.68 -7.28 -12.42
N GLU A 341 -23.29 -8.18 -11.64
CA GLU A 341 -24.41 -7.84 -10.77
C GLU A 341 -23.93 -7.58 -9.32
N GLU A 342 -24.70 -6.83 -8.51
CA GLU A 342 -24.33 -6.59 -7.10
C GLU A 342 -24.23 -7.91 -6.31
N ASP A 343 -25.00 -8.93 -6.68
CA ASP A 343 -24.92 -10.27 -6.08
C ASP A 343 -23.57 -10.98 -6.35
N ASP A 344 -22.80 -10.54 -7.34
CA ASP A 344 -21.43 -11.02 -7.62
C ASP A 344 -20.36 -10.31 -6.77
N VAL A 345 -20.71 -9.23 -6.06
CA VAL A 345 -19.77 -8.43 -5.27
C VAL A 345 -19.36 -9.18 -4.01
N ILE A 346 -18.05 -9.37 -3.84
CA ILE A 346 -17.47 -9.97 -2.66
C ILE A 346 -17.11 -8.83 -1.71
N LYS A 347 -17.86 -8.71 -0.62
CA LYS A 347 -17.57 -7.75 0.46
C LYS A 347 -16.28 -8.15 1.18
N GLY A 348 -15.21 -7.42 0.88
CA GLY A 348 -13.92 -7.54 1.54
C GLY A 348 -13.91 -6.91 2.92
N ARG A 349 -12.86 -7.21 3.71
CA ARG A 349 -12.64 -6.51 4.97
C ARG A 349 -12.18 -5.08 4.70
N PHE A 350 -12.71 -4.14 5.45
CA PHE A 350 -12.26 -2.75 5.47
C PHE A 350 -11.06 -2.57 6.40
#